data_AF-A0A952LP61-F1
#
_entry.id   AF-A0A952LP61-F1
#
_cell.length_a   1.000
_cell.length_b   1.000
_cell.length_c   1.000
_cell.angle_alpha   90.00
_cell.angle_beta   90.00
_cell.angle_gamma   90.00
#
_symmetry.space_group_name_H-M   'P 1'
#
loop_
_entity.id
_entity.type
_entity.pdbx_description
1 polymer ?
#
loop_
_entity_poly.entity_id
_entity_poly.type
_entity_poly.pdbx_seq_one_letter_code
_entity_poly.pdbx_strand_id
1 'polypeptide(L)'
;MSEKSDNFVKYIIEICQNSGTASILKNSVRESMEIRAWEFLVGFGINIEFETDRKAYLLIASEIAKNKISTNGLLNLGEAIAKCYPPDSTAASSKIRRILSCQDTDELIMVLPSILSLINSKGLKLDYVNLLDCLLWFNFEDSQKKTKLRWANSFYKKDFADE
;
A
#
# COMPACT_ATOMS: atom_id res chain seq x y z
N MET A 1 9.73 -0.98 -11.38
CA MET A 1 9.44 -0.20 -10.17
C MET A 1 9.93 1.20 -10.43
N SER A 2 9.17 2.21 -10.02
CA SER A 2 9.53 3.62 -10.20
C SER A 2 10.56 4.04 -9.15
N GLU A 3 11.62 4.71 -9.60
CA GLU A 3 12.60 5.35 -8.73
C GLU A 3 11.95 6.40 -7.82
N LYS A 4 10.90 7.09 -8.29
CA LYS A 4 10.16 8.09 -7.49
C LYS A 4 9.47 7.44 -6.28
N SER A 5 8.83 6.29 -6.47
CA SER A 5 8.14 5.58 -5.38
C SER A 5 9.12 5.02 -4.35
N ASP A 6 10.27 4.52 -4.80
CA ASP A 6 11.34 4.06 -3.91
C ASP A 6 11.91 5.21 -3.06
N ASN A 7 12.24 6.33 -3.70
CA ASN A 7 12.71 7.52 -3.00
C ASN A 7 11.67 8.07 -2.03
N PHE A 8 10.38 8.02 -2.37
CA PHE A 8 9.31 8.46 -1.48
C PHE A 8 9.23 7.58 -0.23
N VAL A 9 9.22 6.25 -0.39
CA VAL A 9 9.16 5.32 0.74
C VAL A 9 10.37 5.51 1.66
N LYS A 10 11.57 5.66 1.11
CA LYS A 10 12.79 5.95 1.87
C LYS A 10 12.68 7.27 2.63
N TYR A 11 12.25 8.33 1.95
CA TYR A 11 12.03 9.64 2.56
C TYR A 11 11.05 9.57 3.74
N ILE A 12 9.91 8.89 3.58
CA ILE A 12 8.93 8.75 4.67
C ILE A 12 9.51 7.96 5.86
N ILE A 13 10.21 6.84 5.59
CA ILE A 13 10.85 6.04 6.65
C ILE A 13 11.83 6.90 7.45
N GLU A 14 12.63 7.72 6.76
CA GLU A 14 13.60 8.61 7.38
C GLU A 14 12.94 9.67 8.26
N ILE A 15 11.97 10.43 7.74
CA ILE A 15 11.32 11.50 8.52
C ILE A 15 10.45 10.97 9.66
N CYS A 16 9.96 9.73 9.58
CA CYS A 16 9.21 9.07 10.65
C CYS A 16 10.10 8.70 11.86
N GLN A 17 11.43 8.82 11.76
CA GLN A 17 12.31 8.70 12.93
C GLN A 17 12.06 9.83 13.94
N ASN A 18 11.53 10.97 13.50
CA ASN A 18 11.05 12.03 14.38
C ASN A 18 9.61 11.73 14.85
N SER A 19 9.41 11.64 16.17
CA SER A 19 8.12 11.28 16.77
C SER A 19 6.99 12.27 16.46
N GLY A 20 7.31 13.56 16.27
CA GLY A 20 6.33 14.58 15.90
C GLY A 20 5.76 14.34 14.51
N THR A 21 6.66 14.17 13.53
CA THR A 21 6.31 13.87 12.14
C THR A 21 5.53 12.56 12.01
N ALA A 22 5.99 11.51 12.69
CA ALA A 22 5.29 10.21 12.67
C ALA A 22 3.85 10.33 13.17
N SER A 23 3.59 11.16 14.19
CA SER A 23 2.24 11.41 14.69
C SER A 23 1.33 12.09 13.67
N ILE A 24 1.86 13.07 12.92
CA ILE A 24 1.12 13.77 11.85
C ILE A 24 0.79 12.79 10.73
N LEU A 25 1.80 12.10 10.18
CA LEU A 25 1.64 11.17 9.07
C LEU A 25 0.75 9.98 9.41
N LYS A 26 0.85 9.45 10.63
CA LYS A 26 -0.04 8.39 11.12
C LYS A 26 -1.52 8.75 10.97
N ASN A 27 -1.88 10.02 11.16
CA ASN A 27 -3.27 10.48 11.11
C ASN A 27 -3.64 11.16 9.78
N SER A 28 -2.72 11.21 8.80
CA SER A 28 -2.86 12.04 7.60
C SER A 28 -3.99 11.65 6.65
N VAL A 29 -4.53 10.44 6.76
CA VAL A 29 -5.71 9.99 5.99
C VAL A 29 -7.02 10.62 6.52
N ARG A 30 -6.97 11.32 7.67
CA ARG A 30 -8.10 12.10 8.20
C ARG A 30 -8.01 13.52 7.66
N GLU A 31 -9.13 14.04 7.19
CA GLU A 31 -9.24 15.37 6.56
C GLU A 31 -8.59 16.51 7.38
N SER A 32 -8.78 16.52 8.70
CA SER A 32 -8.21 17.55 9.58
C SER A 32 -6.68 17.50 9.73
N MET A 33 -6.08 16.33 9.48
CA MET A 33 -4.63 16.09 9.59
C MET A 33 -3.94 16.01 8.23
N GLU A 34 -4.72 15.81 7.18
CA GLU A 34 -4.26 15.82 5.79
C GLU A 34 -3.54 17.13 5.43
N ILE A 35 -4.13 18.28 5.79
CA ILE A 35 -3.54 19.61 5.54
C ILE A 35 -2.14 19.72 6.16
N ARG A 36 -1.96 19.20 7.38
CA ARG A 36 -0.64 19.21 8.04
C ARG A 36 0.34 18.30 7.33
N ALA A 37 -0.12 17.20 6.76
CA ALA A 37 0.73 16.27 6.03
C ALA A 37 1.16 16.80 4.65
N TRP A 38 0.47 17.82 4.10
CA TRP A 38 0.82 18.42 2.80
C TRP A 38 2.24 18.98 2.79
N GLU A 39 2.77 19.49 3.90
CA GLU A 39 4.14 20.01 3.96
C GLU A 39 5.17 18.95 3.55
N PHE A 40 4.97 17.69 3.96
CA PHE A 40 5.86 16.59 3.61
C PHE A 40 5.69 16.13 2.16
N LEU A 41 4.45 16.13 1.66
CA LEU A 41 4.18 15.78 0.26
C LEU A 41 4.76 16.82 -0.70
N VAL A 42 4.54 18.11 -0.42
CA VAL A 42 5.07 19.23 -1.21
C VAL A 42 6.59 19.27 -1.09
N GLY A 43 7.15 19.07 0.11
CA GLY A 43 8.59 18.99 0.32
C GLY A 43 9.28 17.90 -0.49
N PHE A 44 8.58 16.79 -0.77
CA PHE A 44 9.06 15.74 -1.68
C PHE A 44 8.81 16.04 -3.17
N GLY A 45 7.98 17.04 -3.50
CA GLY A 45 7.63 17.38 -4.88
C GLY A 45 6.42 16.61 -5.43
N ILE A 46 5.46 16.25 -4.57
CA ILE A 46 4.16 15.73 -5.00
C ILE A 46 3.23 16.89 -5.33
N ASN A 47 2.59 16.83 -6.49
CA ASN A 47 1.50 17.76 -6.80
C ASN A 47 0.25 17.35 -6.01
N ILE A 48 -0.05 18.11 -4.96
CA ILE A 48 -1.17 17.84 -4.06
C ILE A 48 -2.54 18.24 -4.65
N GLU A 49 -2.60 18.90 -5.80
CA GLU A 49 -3.88 19.20 -6.48
C GLU A 49 -4.53 17.92 -7.05
N PHE A 50 -3.71 16.91 -7.39
CA PHE A 50 -4.20 15.61 -7.83
C PHE A 50 -4.64 14.78 -6.60
N GLU A 51 -5.92 14.87 -6.26
CA GLU A 51 -6.49 14.26 -5.05
C GLU A 51 -6.24 12.75 -4.94
N THR A 52 -6.46 11.98 -6.02
CA THR A 52 -6.26 10.53 -6.00
C THR A 52 -4.80 10.14 -5.73
N ASP A 53 -3.85 10.82 -6.40
CA ASP A 53 -2.41 10.62 -6.17
C ASP A 53 -2.05 11.00 -4.74
N ARG A 54 -2.51 12.18 -4.28
CA ARG A 54 -2.30 12.67 -2.92
C ARG A 54 -2.75 11.64 -1.89
N LYS A 55 -3.96 11.09 -2.02
CA LYS A 55 -4.49 10.05 -1.12
C LYS A 55 -3.65 8.76 -1.18
N ALA A 56 -3.16 8.36 -2.36
CA ALA A 56 -2.28 7.19 -2.47
C ALA A 56 -0.96 7.39 -1.70
N TYR A 57 -0.30 8.54 -1.86
CA TYR A 57 0.91 8.87 -1.09
C TYR A 57 0.62 8.92 0.42
N LEU A 58 -0.49 9.54 0.84
CA LEU A 58 -0.87 9.62 2.25
C LEU A 58 -1.18 8.26 2.86
N LEU A 59 -1.84 7.37 2.13
CA LEU A 59 -2.11 6.00 2.58
C LEU A 59 -0.81 5.28 2.90
N ILE A 60 0.17 5.31 1.99
CA ILE A 60 1.48 4.68 2.19
C ILE A 60 2.23 5.33 3.35
N ALA A 61 2.26 6.66 3.41
CA ALA A 61 2.93 7.36 4.49
C ALA A 61 2.33 7.06 5.87
N SER A 62 1.00 7.01 5.92
CA SER A 62 0.25 6.67 7.13
C SER A 62 0.53 5.25 7.59
N GLU A 63 0.58 4.27 6.69
CA GLU A 63 0.89 2.89 7.06
C GLU A 63 2.33 2.70 7.53
N ILE A 64 3.30 3.36 6.89
CA ILE A 64 4.70 3.36 7.36
C ILE A 64 4.79 3.93 8.79
N ALA A 65 4.17 5.09 9.02
CA ALA A 65 4.20 5.77 10.32
C ALA A 65 3.46 5.00 11.41
N LYS A 66 2.25 4.47 11.12
CA LYS A 66 1.44 3.69 12.06
C LYS A 66 2.18 2.46 12.58
N ASN A 67 2.84 1.75 11.68
CA ASN A 67 3.43 0.44 11.94
C ASN A 67 4.94 0.52 12.22
N LYS A 68 5.51 1.75 12.27
CA LYS A 68 6.93 2.01 12.52
C LYS A 68 7.85 1.21 11.59
N ILE A 69 7.49 1.18 10.31
CA ILE A 69 8.24 0.45 9.30
C ILE A 69 9.61 1.11 9.13
N SER A 70 10.68 0.35 9.34
CA SER A 70 12.07 0.83 9.21
C SER A 70 12.73 0.47 7.88
N THR A 71 12.16 -0.49 7.15
CA THR A 71 12.70 -0.99 5.87
C THR A 71 11.54 -1.43 4.98
N ASN A 72 11.62 -1.15 3.68
CA ASN A 72 10.67 -1.70 2.71
C ASN A 72 10.69 -3.24 2.71
N GLY A 73 9.53 -3.86 2.53
CA GLY A 73 9.41 -5.31 2.44
C GLY A 73 9.63 -5.85 1.04
N LEU A 74 9.38 -7.15 0.88
CA LEU A 74 9.54 -7.89 -0.37
C LEU A 74 8.24 -8.53 -0.86
N LEU A 75 7.23 -8.63 0.00
CA LEU A 75 5.98 -9.30 -0.35
C LEU A 75 5.12 -8.33 -1.14
N ASN A 76 4.62 -8.75 -2.29
CA ASN A 76 3.55 -8.02 -2.94
C ASN A 76 2.20 -8.29 -2.21
N LEU A 77 1.18 -7.51 -2.55
CA LEU A 77 -0.12 -7.57 -1.86
C LEU A 77 -0.78 -8.96 -1.93
N GLY A 78 -0.70 -9.65 -3.07
CA GLY A 78 -1.26 -10.99 -3.24
C GLY A 78 -0.59 -12.03 -2.33
N GLU A 79 0.74 -12.07 -2.35
CA GLU A 79 1.55 -12.92 -1.46
C GLU A 79 1.29 -12.63 0.03
N ALA A 80 1.23 -11.35 0.40
CA ALA A 80 1.02 -10.94 1.78
C ALA A 80 -0.35 -11.39 2.29
N ILE A 81 -1.40 -11.28 1.46
CA ILE A 81 -2.74 -11.76 1.82
C ILE A 81 -2.74 -13.28 1.94
N ALA A 82 -2.16 -14.02 0.99
CA ALA A 82 -2.10 -15.49 1.07
C ALA A 82 -1.41 -15.95 2.37
N LYS A 83 -0.32 -15.28 2.78
CA LYS A 83 0.41 -15.57 4.02
C LYS A 83 -0.33 -15.19 5.31
N CYS A 84 -1.38 -14.37 5.25
CA CYS A 84 -2.17 -14.01 6.43
C CYS A 84 -3.11 -15.12 6.90
N TYR A 85 -3.36 -16.14 6.06
CA TYR A 85 -4.38 -17.16 6.28
C TYR A 85 -3.79 -18.57 6.12
N PRO A 86 -4.46 -19.59 6.69
CA PRO A 86 -4.20 -20.99 6.34
C PRO A 86 -4.46 -21.25 4.84
N PRO A 87 -3.89 -22.33 4.29
CA PRO A 87 -4.26 -22.85 2.97
C PRO A 87 -5.78 -23.00 2.83
N ASP A 88 -6.30 -22.81 1.61
CA ASP A 88 -7.72 -22.94 1.24
C ASP A 88 -8.72 -22.06 2.00
N SER A 89 -8.24 -21.01 2.68
CA SER A 89 -9.11 -20.09 3.40
C SER A 89 -10.07 -19.34 2.47
N THR A 90 -11.37 -19.61 2.61
CA THR A 90 -12.44 -18.88 1.92
C THR A 90 -12.41 -17.37 2.23
N ALA A 91 -11.98 -17.00 3.44
CA ALA A 91 -11.79 -15.61 3.84
C ALA A 91 -10.67 -14.93 3.04
N ALA A 92 -9.52 -15.60 2.85
CA ALA A 92 -8.43 -15.11 2.03
C ALA A 92 -8.87 -14.87 0.58
N SER A 93 -9.53 -15.87 0.00
CA SER A 93 -10.08 -15.83 -1.36
C SER A 93 -11.11 -14.70 -1.52
N SER A 94 -11.91 -14.42 -0.50
CA SER A 94 -12.88 -13.31 -0.54
C SER A 94 -12.20 -11.95 -0.51
N LYS A 95 -11.12 -11.78 0.27
CA LYS A 95 -10.36 -10.53 0.32
C LYS A 95 -9.64 -10.23 -0.99
N ILE A 96 -8.96 -11.22 -1.56
CA ILE A 96 -8.27 -11.00 -2.84
C ILE A 96 -9.27 -10.69 -3.95
N ARG A 97 -10.41 -11.39 -4.02
CA ARG A 97 -11.47 -11.08 -5.00
C ARG A 97 -11.98 -9.66 -4.84
N ARG A 98 -12.21 -9.17 -3.61
CA ARG A 98 -12.65 -7.79 -3.39
C ARG A 98 -11.66 -6.76 -3.96
N ILE A 99 -10.35 -6.98 -3.76
CA ILE A 99 -9.31 -6.11 -4.33
C ILE A 99 -9.29 -6.20 -5.86
N LEU A 100 -9.32 -7.41 -6.42
CA LEU A 100 -9.28 -7.61 -7.87
C LEU A 100 -10.50 -7.04 -8.59
N SER A 101 -11.64 -6.94 -7.89
CA SER A 101 -12.86 -6.30 -8.38
C SER A 101 -12.83 -4.76 -8.33
N CYS A 102 -11.85 -4.14 -7.68
CA CYS A 102 -11.76 -2.67 -7.65
C CYS A 102 -11.56 -2.10 -9.07
N GLN A 103 -12.28 -1.02 -9.40
CA GLN A 103 -12.26 -0.43 -10.74
C GLN A 103 -11.33 0.77 -10.89
N ASP A 104 -10.92 1.38 -9.78
CA ASP A 104 -10.06 2.55 -9.77
C ASP A 104 -9.22 2.61 -8.48
N THR A 105 -8.32 3.59 -8.43
CA THR A 105 -7.43 3.82 -7.28
C THR A 105 -8.23 4.21 -6.03
N ASP A 106 -9.32 4.96 -6.15
CA ASP A 106 -10.12 5.41 -5.01
C ASP A 106 -10.81 4.24 -4.31
N GLU A 107 -11.38 3.30 -5.06
CA GLU A 107 -11.93 2.05 -4.52
C GLU A 107 -10.85 1.21 -3.82
N LEU A 108 -9.62 1.16 -4.36
CA LEU A 108 -8.51 0.48 -3.68
C LEU A 108 -8.18 1.17 -2.36
N ILE A 109 -8.06 2.49 -2.34
CA ILE A 109 -7.75 3.27 -1.14
C ILE A 109 -8.82 3.07 -0.05
N MET A 110 -10.08 2.84 -0.42
CA MET A 110 -11.14 2.51 0.56
C MET A 110 -10.98 1.12 1.17
N VAL A 111 -10.56 0.12 0.39
CA VAL A 111 -10.49 -1.29 0.83
C VAL A 111 -9.18 -1.61 1.55
N LEU A 112 -8.07 -1.05 1.06
CA LEU A 112 -6.71 -1.37 1.49
C LEU A 112 -6.44 -1.21 2.99
N PRO A 113 -6.89 -0.15 3.70
CA PRO A 113 -6.55 0.05 5.11
C PRO A 113 -6.86 -1.16 6.00
N SER A 114 -8.00 -1.82 5.77
CA SER A 114 -8.39 -3.02 6.52
C SER A 114 -7.46 -4.23 6.27
N ILE A 115 -6.89 -4.30 5.07
CA ILE A 115 -6.03 -5.39 4.61
C ILE A 115 -4.59 -5.16 5.06
N LEU A 116 -4.11 -3.92 4.93
CA LEU A 116 -2.79 -3.50 5.39
C LEU A 116 -2.67 -3.64 6.91
N SER A 117 -3.70 -3.26 7.67
CA SER A 117 -3.77 -3.50 9.12
C SER A 117 -3.62 -4.98 9.47
N LEU A 118 -4.29 -5.88 8.74
CA LEU A 118 -4.15 -7.32 8.95
C LEU A 118 -2.72 -7.80 8.63
N ILE A 119 -2.17 -7.43 7.48
CA ILE A 119 -0.81 -7.82 7.06
C ILE A 119 0.21 -7.39 8.10
N ASN A 120 0.11 -6.16 8.59
CA ASN A 120 0.97 -5.62 9.64
C ASN A 120 0.78 -6.35 10.98
N SER A 121 -0.45 -6.68 11.37
CA SER A 121 -0.71 -7.46 12.60
C SER A 121 -0.07 -8.85 12.59
N LYS A 122 0.18 -9.40 11.40
CA LYS A 122 0.90 -10.67 11.19
C LYS A 122 2.42 -10.49 11.10
N GLY A 123 2.94 -9.27 11.22
CA GLY A 123 4.36 -8.96 11.10
C GLY A 123 4.94 -9.16 9.70
N LEU A 124 4.08 -9.24 8.67
CA LEU A 124 4.51 -9.46 7.29
C LEU A 124 5.03 -8.16 6.68
N LYS A 125 6.19 -8.22 6.03
CA LYS A 125 6.83 -7.05 5.41
C LYS A 125 6.37 -6.88 3.96
N LEU A 126 5.44 -5.95 3.76
CA LEU A 126 4.93 -5.59 2.44
C LEU A 126 5.91 -4.70 1.67
N ASP A 127 5.99 -4.90 0.36
CA ASP A 127 6.66 -3.99 -0.57
C ASP A 127 5.76 -2.77 -0.84
N TYR A 128 5.97 -1.72 -0.05
CA TYR A 128 5.27 -0.44 -0.14
C TYR A 128 5.62 0.34 -1.40
N VAL A 129 6.82 0.13 -1.95
CA VAL A 129 7.23 0.75 -3.22
C VAL A 129 6.38 0.20 -4.35
N ASN A 130 6.25 -1.13 -4.45
CA ASN A 130 5.40 -1.74 -5.45
C ASN A 130 3.94 -1.35 -5.24
N LEU A 131 3.45 -1.32 -3.99
CA LEU A 131 2.06 -0.93 -3.71
C LEU A 131 1.78 0.51 -4.13
N LEU A 132 2.68 1.46 -3.86
CA LEU A 132 2.52 2.85 -4.27
C LEU A 132 2.46 2.97 -5.79
N ASP A 133 3.38 2.31 -6.51
CA ASP A 133 3.33 2.24 -7.97
C ASP A 133 2.00 1.67 -8.48
N CYS A 134 1.49 0.61 -7.85
CA CYS A 134 0.19 0.06 -8.23
C CYS A 134 -0.90 1.11 -8.12
N LEU A 135 -0.95 1.83 -7.01
CA LEU A 135 -1.99 2.83 -6.73
C LEU A 135 -1.95 3.99 -7.71
N LEU A 136 -0.76 4.55 -7.98
CA LEU A 136 -0.61 5.69 -8.88
C LEU A 136 -0.97 5.35 -10.33
N TRP A 137 -0.79 4.09 -10.73
CA TRP A 137 -1.05 3.65 -12.10
C TRP A 137 -2.35 2.85 -12.26
N PHE A 138 -3.14 2.65 -11.21
CA PHE A 138 -4.31 1.74 -11.25
C PHE A 138 -5.48 2.29 -12.09
N ASN A 139 -5.53 3.59 -12.33
CA ASN A 139 -6.55 4.20 -13.19
C ASN A 139 -6.27 4.01 -14.69
N PHE A 140 -5.07 3.54 -15.06
CA PHE A 140 -4.73 3.22 -16.45
C PHE A 140 -5.01 1.75 -16.74
N GLU A 141 -5.88 1.45 -17.70
CA GLU A 141 -6.40 0.10 -17.98
C GLU A 141 -5.31 -0.98 -18.08
N ASP A 142 -4.25 -0.74 -18.86
CA ASP A 142 -3.14 -1.68 -19.02
C ASP A 142 -2.40 -1.96 -17.71
N SER A 143 -2.13 -0.91 -16.94
CA SER A 143 -1.44 -0.99 -15.65
C SER A 143 -2.33 -1.64 -14.60
N GLN A 144 -3.63 -1.37 -14.63
CA GLN A 144 -4.63 -1.99 -13.79
C GLN A 144 -4.67 -3.50 -14.02
N LYS A 145 -4.83 -3.92 -15.28
CA LYS A 145 -4.86 -5.33 -15.67
C LYS A 145 -3.59 -6.05 -15.25
N LYS A 146 -2.41 -5.46 -15.49
CA LYS A 146 -1.12 -6.01 -15.06
C LYS A 146 -1.02 -6.14 -13.54
N THR A 147 -1.50 -5.13 -12.80
CA THR A 147 -1.50 -5.14 -11.33
C THR A 147 -2.41 -6.24 -10.78
N LYS A 148 -3.65 -6.33 -11.28
CA LYS A 148 -4.61 -7.38 -10.91
C LYS A 148 -4.04 -8.78 -11.20
N LEU A 149 -3.46 -8.99 -12.38
CA LEU A 149 -2.82 -10.26 -12.74
C LEU A 149 -1.64 -10.59 -11.83
N ARG A 150 -0.77 -9.61 -11.51
CA ARG A 150 0.36 -9.83 -10.60
C ARG A 150 -0.12 -10.26 -9.21
N TRP A 151 -1.09 -9.57 -8.63
CA TRP A 151 -1.63 -9.92 -7.32
C TRP A 151 -2.35 -11.26 -7.33
N ALA A 152 -3.15 -11.55 -8.36
CA ALA A 152 -3.82 -12.84 -8.51
C ALA A 152 -2.80 -13.98 -8.60
N ASN A 153 -1.83 -13.88 -9.52
CA ASN A 153 -0.80 -14.90 -9.68
C ASN A 153 -0.01 -15.13 -8.38
N SER A 154 0.32 -14.07 -7.65
CA SER A 154 1.10 -14.16 -6.41
C SER A 154 0.28 -14.76 -5.25
N PHE A 155 -1.03 -14.48 -5.21
CA PHE A 155 -1.94 -15.05 -4.22
C PHE A 155 -2.19 -16.54 -4.49
N TYR A 156 -2.50 -16.91 -5.73
CA TYR A 156 -2.82 -18.28 -6.14
C TYR A 156 -1.59 -19.16 -6.43
N LYS A 157 -0.37 -18.63 -6.28
CA LYS A 157 0.88 -19.35 -6.62
C LYS A 157 1.22 -20.53 -5.70
N LYS A 158 0.29 -21.05 -4.90
CA LYS A 158 0.51 -22.23 -4.06
C LYS A 158 -0.43 -23.36 -4.48
N ASP A 159 0.19 -24.35 -5.15
CA ASP A 159 -0.16 -25.79 -5.18
C ASP A 159 0.82 -26.65 -6.05
N PHE A 160 1.88 -26.10 -6.66
CA PHE A 160 2.80 -26.87 -7.54
C PHE A 160 4.25 -27.04 -7.02
N ALA A 161 4.57 -26.65 -5.79
CA ALA A 161 5.95 -26.68 -5.28
C ALA A 161 6.23 -27.78 -4.23
N ASP A 162 5.26 -28.68 -4.00
CA ASP A 162 5.39 -29.87 -3.15
C ASP A 162 4.92 -31.14 -3.92
N GLU A 163 5.34 -31.31 -5.17
CA GLU A 163 5.35 -32.60 -5.90
C GLU A 163 6.78 -33.01 -6.27
#